data_AF-A0A1B6D9M2-F1
#
_entry.id   AF-A0A1B6D9M2-F1
#
_cell.length_a   1.000
_cell.length_b   1.000
_cell.length_c   1.000
_cell.angle_alpha   90.00
_cell.angle_beta   90.00
_cell.angle_gamma   90.00
#
_symmetry.space_group_name_H-M   'P 1'
#
loop_
_entity.id
_entity.type
_entity.pdbx_description
1 polymer ?
#
loop_
_entity_poly.entity_id
_entity_poly.type
_entity_poly.pdbx_seq_one_letter_code
_entity_poly.pdbx_strand_id
1 'polypeptide(L)'
;MEENTVPDLNKKRSKSQKLGPPAKKNKLEQTDENSFYNYKTNKNEYSLLDFSDDVLLEILKNLNTGDLINLGQSCTRLEQLIRDRTLWGNVDLRTSDINGSSLKDYVNYLLPNTKSFAVKGCEAAIINQNVARRLYNEPEGNERVNTSGIHRPVNENVQAELLLENLNGATLQRDVVENICKIAPNIEEFIVENHFIDGLELLLEHFPSNLIHLSLKDCCVYRLPDNKSYFFGFHEKFPKIECLDLTNCLWYTCHSFFALSKSKTLKKLILYGCSQIYNCVPYISLAFRIGFNSLTKSSLEDRGY
;
A
#
# COMPACT_ATOMS: atom_id res chain seq x y z
N MET A 1 8.16 56.62 34.59
CA MET A 1 9.56 56.25 34.33
C MET A 1 10.18 55.92 35.67
N GLU A 2 10.52 54.66 35.90
CA GLU A 2 11.50 54.24 36.90
C GLU A 2 11.89 52.80 36.54
N GLU A 3 13.18 52.58 36.29
CA GLU A 3 13.78 51.26 36.06
C GLU A 3 14.63 50.89 37.27
N ASN A 4 14.78 49.60 37.55
CA ASN A 4 15.74 49.11 38.52
C ASN A 4 16.43 47.84 37.99
N THR A 5 17.73 47.74 38.22
CA THR A 5 18.64 46.90 37.42
C THR A 5 19.12 45.63 38.11
N VAL A 6 19.33 44.61 37.29
CA VAL A 6 20.02 43.33 37.55
C VAL A 6 21.55 43.60 37.58
N PRO A 7 22.38 42.99 38.45
CA PRO A 7 22.94 41.65 38.17
C PRO A 7 23.33 40.71 39.34
N ASP A 8 23.56 39.45 38.94
CA ASP A 8 24.11 38.28 39.67
C ASP A 8 25.65 38.31 39.82
N LEU A 9 26.24 37.49 40.73
CA LEU A 9 27.51 36.76 40.51
C LEU A 9 27.92 35.79 41.65
N ASN A 10 28.69 34.75 41.28
CA ASN A 10 29.17 33.64 42.12
C ASN A 10 30.63 33.80 42.65
N LYS A 11 30.96 33.33 43.89
CA LYS A 11 32.07 32.35 44.18
C LYS A 11 32.40 32.04 45.68
N LYS A 12 33.14 30.92 45.87
CA LYS A 12 33.46 30.16 47.12
C LYS A 12 34.71 30.64 47.91
N ARG A 13 34.74 30.43 49.25
CA ARG A 13 35.84 29.86 50.13
C ARG A 13 35.54 30.08 51.64
N SER A 14 36.20 29.49 52.67
CA SER A 14 36.60 28.08 52.93
C SER A 14 37.30 27.89 54.32
N LYS A 15 37.11 26.74 55.00
CA LYS A 15 37.84 26.21 56.22
C LYS A 15 37.40 26.83 57.59
N SER A 16 37.54 26.18 58.77
CA SER A 16 38.24 24.91 59.14
C SER A 16 37.67 24.19 60.41
N GLN A 17 37.87 22.85 60.49
CA GLN A 17 38.03 21.90 61.64
C GLN A 17 37.49 22.27 63.07
N LYS A 18 36.79 21.41 63.84
CA LYS A 18 37.15 20.10 64.49
C LYS A 18 35.85 19.52 65.17
N LEU A 19 35.68 18.31 65.75
CA LEU A 19 36.26 16.93 65.75
C LEU A 19 35.28 15.97 66.51
N GLY A 20 35.36 14.64 66.36
CA GLY A 20 34.62 13.65 67.20
C GLY A 20 34.43 12.25 66.54
N PRO A 21 34.62 11.09 67.22
CA PRO A 21 34.72 9.76 66.57
C PRO A 21 33.49 8.83 66.89
N PRO A 22 33.42 7.51 66.56
CA PRO A 22 32.38 7.04 65.64
C PRO A 22 31.41 5.97 66.19
N ALA A 23 30.13 6.04 65.81
CA ALA A 23 29.12 5.03 66.13
C ALA A 23 28.75 4.15 64.93
N LYS A 24 28.84 2.83 65.10
CA LYS A 24 28.45 1.83 64.08
C LYS A 24 26.93 1.83 63.85
N LYS A 25 26.49 1.62 62.61
CA LYS A 25 25.16 1.09 62.28
C LYS A 25 25.30 -0.09 61.32
N ASN A 26 24.40 -1.05 61.43
CA ASN A 26 24.60 -2.41 60.94
C ASN A 26 24.30 -2.54 59.44
N LYS A 27 25.08 -3.37 58.75
CA LYS A 27 24.76 -3.89 57.42
C LYS A 27 24.01 -5.21 57.61
N LEU A 28 22.70 -5.24 57.33
CA LEU A 28 22.00 -6.50 57.10
C LEU A 28 21.95 -6.78 55.60
N GLU A 29 22.30 -8.02 55.28
CA GLU A 29 22.00 -8.82 54.10
C GLU A 29 21.16 -8.16 52.98
N GLN A 30 21.80 -8.01 51.81
CA GLN A 30 21.17 -8.30 50.52
C GLN A 30 21.84 -9.56 49.97
N THR A 31 21.05 -10.47 49.43
CA THR A 31 21.48 -11.80 48.98
C THR A 31 22.13 -11.75 47.59
N ASP A 32 23.33 -12.33 47.45
CA ASP A 32 24.06 -12.41 46.19
C ASP A 32 23.46 -13.46 45.22
N GLU A 33 22.30 -13.16 44.63
CA GLU A 33 21.73 -13.90 43.49
C GLU A 33 22.59 -13.79 42.21
N ASN A 34 23.65 -12.98 42.25
CA ASN A 34 24.54 -12.63 41.14
C ASN A 34 25.58 -13.73 40.78
N SER A 35 25.34 -14.97 41.19
CA SER A 35 26.32 -16.07 41.14
C SER A 35 26.03 -17.15 40.07
N PHE A 36 24.84 -17.16 39.45
CA PHE A 36 24.42 -18.29 38.58
C PHE A 36 24.83 -18.20 37.10
N TYR A 37 25.25 -17.01 36.60
CA TYR A 37 25.51 -16.80 35.16
C TYR A 37 26.97 -16.52 34.77
N ASN A 38 27.93 -16.73 35.67
CA ASN A 38 29.35 -16.47 35.39
C ASN A 38 30.05 -17.64 34.67
N TYR A 39 29.44 -18.11 33.57
CA TYR A 39 30.06 -19.06 32.65
C TYR A 39 31.09 -18.33 31.79
N LYS A 40 32.37 -18.71 31.89
CA LYS A 40 33.42 -18.25 30.96
C LYS A 40 33.13 -18.76 29.54
N THR A 41 32.40 -17.98 28.76
CA THR A 41 32.16 -18.26 27.34
C THR A 41 33.41 -17.97 26.51
N ASN A 42 34.27 -18.98 26.37
CA ASN A 42 35.14 -19.09 25.19
C ASN A 42 34.26 -19.42 23.96
N LYS A 43 33.37 -18.49 23.59
CA LYS A 43 32.65 -18.52 22.33
C LYS A 43 33.45 -17.74 21.31
N ASN A 44 33.64 -18.32 20.12
CA ASN A 44 33.81 -17.52 18.92
C ASN A 44 32.42 -16.93 18.61
N GLU A 45 32.17 -15.70 19.05
CA GLU A 45 30.91 -15.00 18.79
C GLU A 45 30.93 -14.42 17.38
N TYR A 46 30.74 -15.31 16.40
CA TYR A 46 30.57 -14.93 14.99
C TYR A 46 29.31 -14.06 14.83
N SER A 47 29.51 -12.83 14.39
CA SER A 47 28.45 -11.88 14.07
C SER A 47 27.99 -12.03 12.62
N LEU A 48 26.72 -11.72 12.33
CA LEU A 48 26.28 -11.51 10.95
C LEU A 48 27.14 -10.44 10.25
N LEU A 49 27.63 -9.45 11.00
CA LEU A 49 28.47 -8.37 10.48
C LEU A 49 29.93 -8.79 10.23
N ASP A 50 30.33 -10.04 10.48
CA ASP A 50 31.68 -10.53 10.14
C ASP A 50 31.79 -10.98 8.67
N PHE A 51 30.67 -11.17 7.97
CA PHE A 51 30.65 -11.47 6.54
C PHE A 51 31.03 -10.25 5.69
N SER A 52 31.53 -10.50 4.46
CA SER A 52 31.77 -9.44 3.47
C SER A 52 30.46 -8.87 2.90
N ASP A 53 30.55 -7.68 2.30
CA ASP A 53 29.39 -7.00 1.71
C ASP A 53 28.71 -7.83 0.62
N ASP A 54 29.47 -8.55 -0.23
CA ASP A 54 28.90 -9.44 -1.27
C ASP A 54 28.07 -10.59 -0.68
N VAL A 55 28.55 -11.19 0.42
CA VAL A 55 27.85 -12.28 1.12
C VAL A 55 26.61 -11.75 1.84
N LEU A 56 26.70 -10.56 2.44
CA LEU A 56 25.54 -9.88 3.02
C LEU A 56 24.50 -9.53 1.96
N LEU A 57 24.89 -9.02 0.79
CA LEU A 57 23.95 -8.71 -0.29
C LEU A 57 23.22 -9.96 -0.80
N GLU A 58 23.91 -11.09 -0.99
CA GLU A 58 23.25 -12.33 -1.42
C GLU A 58 22.32 -12.90 -0.32
N ILE A 59 22.61 -12.69 0.97
CA ILE A 59 21.69 -12.99 2.07
C ILE A 59 20.47 -12.05 2.04
N LEU A 60 20.69 -10.73 2.00
CA LEU A 60 19.64 -9.70 2.03
C LEU A 60 18.65 -9.84 0.86
N LYS A 61 19.15 -10.18 -0.33
CA LYS A 61 18.39 -10.45 -1.56
C LYS A 61 17.34 -11.56 -1.44
N ASN A 62 17.40 -12.41 -0.40
CA ASN A 62 16.42 -13.45 -0.11
C ASN A 62 15.34 -13.03 0.91
N LEU A 63 15.39 -11.78 1.39
CA LEU A 63 14.41 -11.23 2.34
C LEU A 63 13.29 -10.48 1.63
N ASN A 64 12.15 -10.31 2.32
CA ASN A 64 11.07 -9.45 1.83
C ASN A 64 11.41 -7.96 2.05
N THR A 65 10.69 -7.08 1.35
CA THR A 65 10.93 -5.63 1.37
C THR A 65 10.75 -5.00 2.77
N GLY A 66 9.84 -5.52 3.59
CA GLY A 66 9.66 -5.04 4.97
C GLY A 66 10.86 -5.37 5.86
N ASP A 67 11.34 -6.61 5.79
CA ASP A 67 12.51 -7.07 6.56
C ASP A 67 13.80 -6.35 6.13
N LEU A 68 13.95 -6.04 4.84
CA LEU A 68 15.02 -5.16 4.35
C LEU A 68 14.95 -3.78 5.01
N ILE A 69 13.80 -3.10 4.99
CA ILE A 69 13.65 -1.76 5.60
C ILE A 69 13.94 -1.81 7.11
N ASN A 70 13.45 -2.85 7.80
CA ASN A 70 13.67 -3.04 9.24
C ASN A 70 15.15 -3.30 9.57
N LEU A 71 15.87 -4.11 8.79
CA LEU A 71 17.30 -4.33 8.97
C LEU A 71 18.13 -3.06 8.72
N GLY A 72 17.70 -2.19 7.80
CA GLY A 72 18.36 -0.91 7.54
C GLY A 72 18.33 0.01 8.76
N GLN A 73 17.30 -0.07 9.59
CA GLN A 73 17.19 0.68 10.85
C GLN A 73 18.07 0.12 11.98
N SER A 74 18.65 -1.09 11.82
CA SER A 74 19.40 -1.76 12.89
C SER A 74 20.87 -1.34 13.00
N CYS A 75 21.56 -1.06 11.88
CA CYS A 75 22.91 -0.51 11.90
C CYS A 75 23.28 0.21 10.58
N THR A 76 24.21 1.16 10.65
CA THR A 76 24.61 2.02 9.52
C THR A 76 25.23 1.25 8.34
N ARG A 77 25.90 0.11 8.57
CA ARG A 77 26.42 -0.73 7.48
C ARG A 77 25.28 -1.41 6.71
N LEU A 78 24.28 -1.94 7.42
CA LEU A 78 23.10 -2.51 6.78
C LEU A 78 22.29 -1.41 6.07
N GLU A 79 22.13 -0.23 6.67
CA GLU A 79 21.51 0.94 6.02
C GLU A 79 22.19 1.30 4.68
N GLN A 80 23.52 1.19 4.60
CA GLN A 80 24.28 1.43 3.37
C GLN A 80 24.11 0.29 2.35
N LEU A 81 24.20 -0.97 2.77
CA LEU A 81 24.03 -2.13 1.89
C LEU A 81 22.62 -2.25 1.33
N ILE A 82 21.61 -1.88 2.12
CA ILE A 82 20.20 -1.90 1.73
C ILE A 82 19.88 -0.81 0.70
N ARG A 83 20.75 0.18 0.50
CA ARG A 83 20.66 1.12 -0.63
C ARG A 83 21.20 0.55 -1.96
N ASP A 84 21.74 -0.67 -1.99
CA ASP A 84 22.20 -1.26 -3.25
C ASP A 84 21.04 -1.58 -4.21
N ARG A 85 21.27 -1.29 -5.49
CA ARG A 85 20.30 -1.41 -6.58
C ARG A 85 19.83 -2.83 -6.87
N THR A 86 20.59 -3.86 -6.50
CA THR A 86 20.22 -5.26 -6.80
C THR A 86 19.05 -5.76 -5.96
N LEU A 87 18.80 -5.16 -4.80
CA LEU A 87 17.74 -5.54 -3.87
C LEU A 87 16.35 -5.07 -4.32
N TRP A 88 16.24 -3.88 -4.93
CA TRP A 88 14.95 -3.23 -5.25
C TRP A 88 14.40 -3.54 -6.64
N GLY A 89 14.80 -4.68 -7.24
CA GLY A 89 14.24 -5.14 -8.52
C GLY A 89 12.76 -5.52 -8.43
N ASN A 90 12.34 -6.05 -7.28
CA ASN A 90 10.95 -6.36 -6.92
C ASN A 90 10.68 -5.78 -5.54
N VAL A 91 9.60 -5.01 -5.40
CA VAL A 91 9.26 -4.26 -4.18
C VAL A 91 7.85 -4.64 -3.75
N ASP A 92 7.73 -5.55 -2.77
CA ASP A 92 6.45 -6.06 -2.26
C ASP A 92 6.22 -5.58 -0.83
N LEU A 93 5.39 -4.55 -0.70
CA LEU A 93 5.02 -3.90 0.54
C LEU A 93 3.73 -4.47 1.14
N ARG A 94 3.18 -5.56 0.61
CA ARG A 94 1.89 -6.14 1.05
C ARG A 94 1.93 -6.87 2.40
N THR A 95 3.11 -6.92 3.03
CA THR A 95 3.33 -7.45 4.38
C THR A 95 2.64 -6.62 5.48
N SER A 96 2.32 -5.35 5.19
CA SER A 96 1.57 -4.45 6.06
C SER A 96 0.53 -3.64 5.26
N ASP A 97 -0.49 -3.13 5.95
CA ASP A 97 -1.49 -2.24 5.35
C ASP A 97 -0.90 -0.82 5.31
N ILE A 98 -0.53 -0.34 4.11
CA ILE A 98 0.04 0.99 3.89
C ILE A 98 -1.03 1.90 3.27
N ASN A 99 -1.39 2.94 4.00
CA ASN A 99 -2.31 3.97 3.52
C ASN A 99 -1.66 4.86 2.45
N GLY A 100 -2.46 5.40 1.53
CA GLY A 100 -1.98 6.19 0.39
C GLY A 100 -1.15 7.43 0.74
N SER A 101 -1.32 8.02 1.92
CA SER A 101 -0.44 9.09 2.43
C SER A 101 0.93 8.57 2.88
N SER A 102 0.97 7.49 3.67
CA SER A 102 2.19 6.85 4.19
C SER A 102 3.05 6.21 3.10
N LEU A 103 2.46 5.86 1.96
CA LEU A 103 3.19 5.29 0.83
C LEU A 103 4.33 6.20 0.34
N LYS A 104 4.24 7.52 0.56
CA LYS A 104 5.27 8.52 0.23
C LYS A 104 6.63 8.22 0.83
N ASP A 105 6.68 7.66 2.04
CA ASP A 105 7.94 7.35 2.73
C ASP A 105 8.67 6.18 2.05
N TYR A 106 7.93 5.20 1.55
CA TYR A 106 8.43 4.00 0.89
C TYR A 106 8.88 4.23 -0.56
N VAL A 107 8.32 5.23 -1.24
CA VAL A 107 8.70 5.58 -2.63
C VAL A 107 10.19 5.96 -2.76
N ASN A 108 10.83 6.42 -1.68
CA ASN A 108 12.25 6.76 -1.65
C ASN A 108 13.21 5.56 -1.81
N TYR A 109 12.72 4.32 -1.64
CA TYR A 109 13.51 3.10 -1.86
C TYR A 109 13.36 2.54 -3.29
N LEU A 110 12.48 3.10 -4.12
CA LEU A 110 12.34 2.69 -5.51
C LEU A 110 13.53 3.19 -6.34
N LEU A 111 13.88 2.45 -7.38
CA LEU A 111 15.03 2.76 -8.24
C LEU A 111 14.68 2.62 -9.73
N PRO A 112 15.47 3.21 -10.65
CA PRO A 112 15.22 3.12 -12.09
C PRO A 112 15.22 1.70 -12.67
N ASN A 113 15.72 0.71 -11.92
CA ASN A 113 15.71 -0.72 -12.25
C ASN A 113 14.60 -1.54 -11.55
N THR A 114 13.74 -0.93 -10.74
CA THR A 114 12.57 -1.60 -10.16
C THR A 114 11.61 -2.04 -11.29
N LYS A 115 11.19 -3.31 -11.25
CA LYS A 115 10.35 -3.97 -12.25
C LYS A 115 8.96 -4.33 -11.75
N SER A 116 8.86 -4.80 -10.51
CA SER A 116 7.58 -5.03 -9.86
C SER A 116 7.44 -4.15 -8.62
N PHE A 117 6.25 -3.60 -8.44
CA PHE A 117 5.84 -2.82 -7.29
C PHE A 117 4.46 -3.29 -6.83
N ALA A 118 4.37 -3.77 -5.59
CA ALA A 118 3.13 -4.25 -4.99
C ALA A 118 2.88 -3.58 -3.63
N VAL A 119 1.66 -3.10 -3.40
CA VAL A 119 1.25 -2.43 -2.16
C VAL A 119 -0.17 -2.84 -1.78
N LYS A 120 -0.41 -3.01 -0.47
CA LYS A 120 -1.72 -3.34 0.11
C LYS A 120 -2.19 -2.18 0.98
N GLY A 121 -3.39 -1.69 0.73
CA GLY A 121 -4.08 -0.68 1.55
C GLY A 121 -4.90 -1.30 2.68
N CYS A 122 -5.69 -0.48 3.35
CA CYS A 122 -6.45 -0.87 4.53
C CYS A 122 -7.70 -1.72 4.23
N GLU A 123 -8.04 -2.63 5.15
CA GLU A 123 -9.26 -3.47 5.08
C GLU A 123 -10.57 -2.67 4.92
N ALA A 124 -10.60 -1.38 5.29
CA ALA A 124 -11.76 -0.52 5.07
C ALA A 124 -12.20 -0.44 3.60
N ALA A 125 -11.29 -0.59 2.63
CA ALA A 125 -11.64 -0.67 1.21
C ALA A 125 -12.43 -1.96 0.89
N ILE A 126 -12.00 -3.10 1.43
CA ILE A 126 -12.71 -4.39 1.34
C ILE A 126 -14.08 -4.29 2.02
N ILE A 127 -14.18 -3.64 3.19
CA ILE A 127 -15.45 -3.45 3.91
C ILE A 127 -16.41 -2.61 3.06
N ASN A 128 -15.96 -1.48 2.51
CA ASN A 128 -16.78 -0.63 1.64
C ASN A 128 -17.23 -1.37 0.35
N GLN A 129 -16.39 -2.21 -0.25
CA GLN A 129 -16.83 -3.12 -1.32
C GLN A 129 -17.89 -4.12 -0.83
N ASN A 130 -17.71 -4.75 0.34
CA ASN A 130 -18.69 -5.68 0.89
C ASN A 130 -20.05 -5.01 1.23
N VAL A 131 -20.04 -3.75 1.66
CA VAL A 131 -21.26 -2.94 1.88
C VAL A 131 -21.96 -2.65 0.55
N ALA A 132 -21.24 -2.14 -0.46
CA ALA A 132 -21.80 -1.92 -1.79
C ALA A 132 -22.37 -3.23 -2.39
N ARG A 133 -21.71 -4.39 -2.19
CA ARG A 133 -22.22 -5.69 -2.65
C ARG A 133 -23.53 -6.09 -1.98
N ARG A 134 -23.75 -5.75 -0.71
CA ARG A 134 -25.04 -5.99 -0.05
C ARG A 134 -26.11 -5.11 -0.68
N LEU A 135 -25.87 -3.80 -0.77
CA LEU A 135 -26.83 -2.84 -1.33
C LEU A 135 -27.21 -3.15 -2.80
N TYR A 136 -26.31 -3.71 -3.61
CA TYR A 136 -26.61 -4.18 -4.97
C TYR A 136 -27.30 -5.56 -5.05
N ASN A 137 -27.34 -6.32 -3.96
CA ASN A 137 -27.93 -7.66 -3.89
C ASN A 137 -29.25 -7.69 -3.08
N GLU A 138 -29.62 -6.60 -2.41
CA GLU A 138 -30.95 -6.46 -1.81
C GLU A 138 -32.03 -6.53 -2.91
N PRO A 139 -33.09 -7.33 -2.76
CA PRO A 139 -34.16 -7.40 -3.74
C PRO A 139 -34.97 -6.09 -3.76
N GLU A 140 -35.42 -5.68 -4.95
CA GLU A 140 -36.11 -4.39 -5.20
C GLU A 140 -37.49 -4.23 -4.50
N GLY A 141 -37.88 -5.16 -3.62
CA GLY A 141 -39.19 -5.18 -2.95
C GLY A 141 -39.35 -4.25 -1.73
N ASN A 142 -38.31 -3.54 -1.31
CA ASN A 142 -38.38 -2.58 -0.20
C ASN A 142 -38.53 -1.14 -0.72
N GLU A 143 -39.72 -0.79 -1.21
CA GLU A 143 -40.06 0.56 -1.65
C GLU A 143 -39.93 1.61 -0.52
N ARG A 144 -38.78 2.28 -0.43
CA ARG A 144 -38.69 3.58 0.25
C ARG A 144 -39.28 4.65 -0.67
N VAL A 145 -40.61 4.77 -0.66
CA VAL A 145 -41.38 5.78 -1.40
C VAL A 145 -41.03 7.19 -0.87
N ASN A 146 -40.01 7.80 -1.47
CA ASN A 146 -39.67 9.19 -1.24
C ASN A 146 -40.76 10.09 -1.87
N THR A 147 -41.32 11.03 -1.08
CA THR A 147 -42.55 11.76 -1.37
C THR A 147 -42.42 12.88 -2.42
N SER A 148 -41.68 12.63 -3.50
CA SER A 148 -41.44 13.58 -4.61
C SER A 148 -41.50 12.95 -6.01
N GLY A 149 -41.70 11.63 -6.13
CA GLY A 149 -41.96 10.95 -7.41
C GLY A 149 -40.78 10.90 -8.40
N ILE A 150 -39.57 11.33 -7.99
CA ILE A 150 -38.36 11.25 -8.81
C ILE A 150 -37.72 9.87 -8.60
N HIS A 151 -37.71 9.06 -9.65
CA HIS A 151 -37.07 7.75 -9.67
C HIS A 151 -35.54 7.90 -9.73
N ARG A 152 -34.91 8.21 -8.58
CA ARG A 152 -33.44 8.24 -8.47
C ARG A 152 -32.88 6.81 -8.57
N PRO A 153 -31.82 6.58 -9.37
CA PRO A 153 -31.15 5.28 -9.38
C PRO A 153 -30.39 5.03 -8.07
N VAL A 154 -30.29 3.75 -7.68
CA VAL A 154 -29.79 3.32 -6.35
C VAL A 154 -28.32 3.70 -6.11
N ASN A 155 -27.55 3.90 -7.20
CA ASN A 155 -26.14 4.31 -7.18
C ASN A 155 -25.87 5.66 -6.48
N GLU A 156 -26.81 6.61 -6.45
CA GLU A 156 -26.64 7.87 -5.68
C GLU A 156 -26.62 7.59 -4.17
N ASN A 157 -27.51 6.72 -3.69
CA ASN A 157 -27.61 6.38 -2.26
C ASN A 157 -26.45 5.47 -1.82
N VAL A 158 -26.03 4.52 -2.67
CA VAL A 158 -24.89 3.63 -2.39
C VAL A 158 -23.60 4.42 -2.17
N GLN A 159 -23.37 5.54 -2.87
CA GLN A 159 -22.18 6.38 -2.62
C GLN A 159 -22.26 7.16 -1.30
N ALA A 160 -23.47 7.46 -0.80
CA ALA A 160 -23.67 8.28 0.39
C ALA A 160 -23.56 7.49 1.72
N GLU A 161 -23.76 6.16 1.70
CA GLU A 161 -23.78 5.31 2.90
C GLU A 161 -22.47 4.52 3.12
N LEU A 162 -21.50 4.64 2.20
CA LEU A 162 -20.12 4.21 2.43
C LEU A 162 -19.45 5.11 3.48
N LEU A 163 -18.48 4.57 4.22
CA LEU A 163 -17.78 5.31 5.27
C LEU A 163 -16.80 6.33 4.67
N LEU A 164 -17.34 7.46 4.19
CA LEU A 164 -16.62 8.56 3.54
C LEU A 164 -15.86 9.46 4.53
N GLU A 165 -16.15 9.38 5.83
CA GLU A 165 -15.48 10.19 6.84
C GLU A 165 -13.98 9.83 6.92
N ASN A 166 -13.16 10.76 6.41
CA ASN A 166 -11.69 10.76 6.46
C ASN A 166 -10.95 9.83 5.46
N LEU A 167 -11.45 9.67 4.23
CA LEU A 167 -10.73 8.98 3.14
C LEU A 167 -9.35 9.57 2.79
N ASN A 168 -9.11 10.87 3.04
CA ASN A 168 -7.95 11.61 2.51
C ASN A 168 -6.56 11.01 2.86
N GLY A 169 -6.44 10.29 3.98
CA GLY A 169 -5.23 9.56 4.33
C GLY A 169 -5.09 8.19 3.66
N ALA A 170 -6.22 7.52 3.42
CA ALA A 170 -6.27 6.15 2.86
C ALA A 170 -6.29 6.12 1.33
N THR A 171 -6.84 7.15 0.66
CA THR A 171 -6.87 7.25 -0.80
C THR A 171 -5.46 7.32 -1.40
N LEU A 172 -5.21 6.51 -2.44
CA LEU A 172 -3.99 6.54 -3.23
C LEU A 172 -3.89 7.88 -3.98
N GLN A 173 -2.88 8.70 -3.62
CA GLN A 173 -2.77 10.07 -4.09
C GLN A 173 -2.04 10.14 -5.45
N ARG A 174 -2.51 11.02 -6.36
CA ARG A 174 -1.96 11.16 -7.73
C ARG A 174 -0.46 11.41 -7.73
N ASP A 175 0.00 12.30 -6.86
CA ASP A 175 1.41 12.71 -6.77
C ASP A 175 2.34 11.55 -6.39
N VAL A 176 1.87 10.59 -5.59
CA VAL A 176 2.58 9.34 -5.25
C VAL A 176 2.79 8.49 -6.50
N VAL A 177 1.70 8.22 -7.25
CA VAL A 177 1.76 7.38 -8.45
C VAL A 177 2.63 8.04 -9.53
N GLU A 178 2.50 9.36 -9.72
CA GLU A 178 3.40 10.11 -10.58
C GLU A 178 4.87 10.07 -10.13
N ASN A 179 5.15 10.12 -8.82
CA ASN A 179 6.52 10.08 -8.31
C ASN A 179 7.15 8.68 -8.52
N ILE A 180 6.36 7.61 -8.33
CA ILE A 180 6.75 6.24 -8.70
C ILE A 180 7.10 6.18 -10.20
N CYS A 181 6.28 6.76 -11.09
CA CYS A 181 6.57 6.83 -12.52
C CYS A 181 7.85 7.61 -12.87
N LYS A 182 8.21 8.63 -12.07
CA LYS A 182 9.42 9.45 -12.26
C LYS A 182 10.69 8.73 -11.79
N ILE A 183 10.61 8.00 -10.67
CA ILE A 183 11.75 7.30 -10.05
C ILE A 183 12.00 5.93 -10.72
N ALA A 184 10.93 5.19 -11.02
CA ALA A 184 10.96 3.84 -11.57
C ALA A 184 10.19 3.75 -12.91
N PRO A 185 10.66 4.41 -13.99
CA PRO A 185 9.95 4.46 -15.28
C PRO A 185 9.89 3.11 -16.01
N ASN A 186 10.62 2.10 -15.53
CA ASN A 186 10.78 0.78 -16.12
C ASN A 186 9.92 -0.32 -15.47
N ILE A 187 8.98 0.05 -14.59
CA ILE A 187 8.02 -0.88 -13.97
C ILE A 187 7.18 -1.59 -15.03
N GLU A 188 7.07 -2.91 -14.88
CA GLU A 188 6.33 -3.85 -15.73
C GLU A 188 5.17 -4.50 -14.96
N GLU A 189 5.24 -4.57 -13.63
CA GLU A 189 4.17 -5.06 -12.76
C GLU A 189 3.82 -4.03 -11.69
N PHE A 190 2.55 -3.62 -11.63
CA PHE A 190 2.06 -2.64 -10.65
C PHE A 190 0.78 -3.19 -9.99
N ILE A 191 0.90 -3.55 -8.73
CA ILE A 191 -0.16 -4.19 -7.94
C ILE A 191 -0.57 -3.25 -6.82
N VAL A 192 -1.82 -2.80 -6.87
CA VAL A 192 -2.46 -2.03 -5.80
C VAL A 192 -3.64 -2.87 -5.30
N GLU A 193 -3.54 -3.35 -4.06
CA GLU A 193 -4.62 -4.08 -3.40
C GLU A 193 -5.25 -3.20 -2.31
N ASN A 194 -6.55 -3.34 -2.04
CA ASN A 194 -7.24 -2.72 -0.90
C ASN A 194 -7.14 -1.17 -0.78
N HIS A 195 -6.97 -0.41 -1.87
CA HIS A 195 -6.90 1.05 -1.79
C HIS A 195 -8.23 1.74 -2.10
N PHE A 196 -8.44 2.91 -1.52
CA PHE A 196 -9.38 3.89 -2.09
C PHE A 196 -8.69 4.61 -3.25
N ILE A 197 -9.41 4.82 -4.34
CA ILE A 197 -8.92 5.52 -5.53
C ILE A 197 -9.98 6.53 -5.93
N ASP A 198 -9.58 7.76 -6.18
CA ASP A 198 -10.50 8.73 -6.74
C ASP A 198 -10.49 8.69 -8.28
N GLY A 199 -11.66 8.50 -8.89
CA GLY A 199 -11.83 8.32 -10.33
C GLY A 199 -11.72 9.60 -11.16
N LEU A 200 -11.72 10.79 -10.53
CA LEU A 200 -11.45 12.07 -11.19
C LEU A 200 -10.00 12.53 -10.99
N GLU A 201 -9.46 12.38 -9.78
CA GLU A 201 -8.08 12.78 -9.46
C GLU A 201 -7.05 11.74 -9.93
N LEU A 202 -7.23 10.44 -9.72
CA LEU A 202 -6.28 9.39 -10.11
C LEU A 202 -6.75 8.63 -11.36
N LEU A 203 -6.72 9.29 -12.53
CA LEU A 203 -6.96 8.65 -13.82
C LEU A 203 -5.80 7.73 -14.25
N LEU A 204 -6.10 6.74 -15.10
CA LEU A 204 -5.11 5.78 -15.64
C LEU A 204 -3.91 6.42 -16.36
N GLU A 205 -4.05 7.65 -16.85
CA GLU A 205 -2.96 8.41 -17.48
C GLU A 205 -1.77 8.68 -16.54
N HIS A 206 -1.97 8.66 -15.22
CA HIS A 206 -0.93 8.89 -14.21
C HIS A 206 -0.10 7.63 -13.85
N PHE A 207 -0.60 6.43 -14.17
CA PHE A 207 0.06 5.15 -13.88
C PHE A 207 1.27 4.89 -14.80
N PRO A 208 2.17 3.93 -14.50
CA PRO A 208 3.27 3.60 -15.40
C PRO A 208 2.77 3.10 -16.77
N SER A 209 3.42 3.46 -17.88
CA SER A 209 3.00 3.04 -19.24
C SER A 209 3.64 1.74 -19.73
N ASN A 210 4.69 1.26 -19.06
CA ASN A 210 5.43 0.05 -19.44
C ASN A 210 4.79 -1.26 -18.95
N LEU A 211 3.61 -1.20 -18.32
CA LEU A 211 3.00 -2.34 -17.63
C LEU A 211 2.66 -3.51 -18.55
N ILE A 212 3.05 -4.69 -18.07
CA ILE A 212 2.69 -6.04 -18.50
C ILE A 212 1.60 -6.60 -17.55
N HIS A 213 1.65 -6.25 -16.26
CA HIS A 213 0.63 -6.60 -15.27
C HIS A 213 0.17 -5.38 -14.48
N LEU A 214 -1.15 -5.20 -14.39
CA LEU A 214 -1.81 -4.23 -13.51
C LEU A 214 -2.83 -4.97 -12.63
N SER A 215 -2.76 -4.77 -11.32
CA SER A 215 -3.83 -5.19 -10.40
C SER A 215 -4.37 -3.99 -9.63
N LEU A 216 -5.70 -3.90 -9.57
CA LEU A 216 -6.46 -2.98 -8.71
C LEU A 216 -7.39 -3.78 -7.77
N LYS A 217 -7.05 -5.04 -7.49
CA LYS A 217 -7.86 -5.99 -6.71
C LYS A 217 -8.32 -5.39 -5.37
N ASP A 218 -9.58 -5.64 -5.01
CA ASP A 218 -10.24 -5.14 -3.80
C ASP A 218 -10.24 -3.60 -3.63
N CYS A 219 -9.77 -2.82 -4.64
CA CYS A 219 -9.75 -1.36 -4.55
C CYS A 219 -11.12 -0.74 -4.80
N CYS A 220 -11.44 0.31 -4.04
CA CYS A 220 -12.69 1.06 -4.12
C CYS A 220 -12.48 2.36 -4.89
N VAL A 221 -12.85 2.38 -6.19
CA VAL A 221 -12.90 3.64 -6.97
C VAL A 221 -14.21 4.38 -6.70
N TYR A 222 -14.10 5.63 -6.25
CA TYR A 222 -15.23 6.56 -6.05
C TYR A 222 -15.12 7.76 -7.02
N ARG A 223 -16.18 8.57 -7.20
CA ARG A 223 -16.28 9.63 -8.23
C ARG A 223 -15.75 9.18 -9.61
N LEU A 224 -16.40 8.21 -10.23
CA LEU A 224 -16.08 7.80 -11.60
C LEU A 224 -16.47 8.90 -12.62
N PRO A 225 -15.81 8.99 -13.79
CA PRO A 225 -16.22 9.91 -14.85
C PRO A 225 -17.59 9.50 -15.46
N ASP A 226 -18.56 10.41 -15.47
CA ASP A 226 -19.93 10.10 -15.95
C ASP A 226 -20.02 9.80 -17.45
N ASN A 227 -19.13 10.41 -18.26
CA ASN A 227 -19.22 10.41 -19.71
C ASN A 227 -18.36 9.35 -20.42
N LYS A 228 -17.54 8.59 -19.68
CA LYS A 228 -16.61 7.58 -20.22
C LYS A 228 -16.25 6.54 -19.16
N SER A 229 -15.99 5.30 -19.58
CA SER A 229 -15.35 4.33 -18.66
C SER A 229 -14.03 4.87 -18.14
N TYR A 230 -13.71 4.58 -16.87
CA TYR A 230 -12.38 4.81 -16.28
C TYR A 230 -11.25 4.18 -17.12
N PHE A 231 -11.55 3.08 -17.85
CA PHE A 231 -10.63 2.42 -18.78
C PHE A 231 -10.56 3.06 -20.18
N PHE A 232 -11.17 4.23 -20.41
CA PHE A 232 -11.02 4.96 -21.66
C PHE A 232 -9.54 5.22 -21.98
N GLY A 233 -9.11 4.91 -23.20
CA GLY A 233 -7.70 5.02 -23.62
C GLY A 233 -6.77 3.89 -23.12
N PHE A 234 -7.27 2.88 -22.40
CA PHE A 234 -6.45 1.80 -21.81
C PHE A 234 -5.44 1.17 -22.78
N HIS A 235 -5.85 0.84 -24.01
CA HIS A 235 -4.98 0.25 -25.03
C HIS A 235 -3.90 1.20 -25.60
N GLU A 236 -4.08 2.52 -25.46
CA GLU A 236 -3.09 3.53 -25.84
C GLU A 236 -2.09 3.75 -24.69
N LYS A 237 -2.59 3.75 -23.45
CA LYS A 237 -1.79 3.99 -22.24
C LYS A 237 -0.92 2.80 -21.84
N PHE A 238 -1.40 1.57 -22.00
CA PHE A 238 -0.71 0.33 -21.62
C PHE A 238 -0.56 -0.61 -22.82
N PRO A 239 0.24 -0.27 -23.85
CA PRO A 239 0.33 -1.07 -25.08
C PRO A 239 0.90 -2.48 -24.87
N LYS A 240 1.63 -2.71 -23.77
CA LYS A 240 2.27 -3.99 -23.40
C LYS A 240 1.43 -4.87 -22.45
N ILE A 241 0.25 -4.44 -22.03
CA ILE A 241 -0.47 -5.08 -20.93
C ILE A 241 -0.95 -6.49 -21.30
N GLU A 242 -0.54 -7.49 -20.51
CA GLU A 242 -0.91 -8.90 -20.70
C GLU A 242 -1.87 -9.40 -19.60
N CYS A 243 -1.79 -8.87 -18.38
CA CYS A 243 -2.66 -9.23 -17.26
C CYS A 243 -3.31 -8.01 -16.63
N LEU A 244 -4.63 -8.07 -16.43
CA LEU A 244 -5.39 -7.10 -15.66
C LEU A 244 -6.23 -7.84 -14.60
N ASP A 245 -6.00 -7.52 -13.33
CA ASP A 245 -6.77 -8.05 -12.20
C ASP A 245 -7.62 -6.95 -11.54
N LEU A 246 -8.93 -7.16 -11.56
CA LEU A 246 -9.96 -6.31 -10.96
C LEU A 246 -10.87 -7.14 -10.04
N THR A 247 -10.32 -8.17 -9.39
CA THR A 247 -11.05 -9.00 -8.41
C THR A 247 -11.71 -8.12 -7.34
N ASN A 248 -12.99 -8.35 -7.07
CA ASN A 248 -13.87 -7.61 -6.15
C ASN A 248 -14.09 -6.10 -6.47
N CYS A 249 -13.71 -5.62 -7.65
CA CYS A 249 -13.96 -4.23 -8.07
C CYS A 249 -15.41 -3.99 -8.50
N LEU A 250 -16.33 -3.75 -7.56
CA LEU A 250 -17.77 -3.56 -7.87
C LEU A 250 -18.09 -2.27 -8.63
N TRP A 251 -17.15 -1.32 -8.66
CA TRP A 251 -17.19 -0.11 -9.49
C TRP A 251 -16.97 -0.41 -10.99
N TYR A 252 -16.59 -1.64 -11.35
CA TYR A 252 -16.40 -2.07 -12.73
C TYR A 252 -17.73 -2.15 -13.49
N THR A 253 -17.95 -1.22 -14.42
CA THR A 253 -19.18 -1.13 -15.23
C THR A 253 -19.05 -1.81 -16.59
N CYS A 254 -20.19 -2.17 -17.17
CA CYS A 254 -20.30 -2.82 -18.49
C CYS A 254 -19.60 -2.06 -19.64
N HIS A 255 -19.63 -0.73 -19.61
CA HIS A 255 -18.94 0.12 -20.60
C HIS A 255 -17.42 -0.08 -20.61
N SER A 256 -16.85 -0.63 -19.52
CA SER A 256 -15.44 -0.95 -19.40
C SER A 256 -15.01 -2.15 -20.25
N PHE A 257 -15.91 -3.10 -20.56
CA PHE A 257 -15.60 -4.19 -21.51
C PHE A 257 -15.24 -3.64 -22.90
N PHE A 258 -15.97 -2.65 -23.40
CA PHE A 258 -15.70 -2.00 -24.69
C PHE A 258 -14.42 -1.14 -24.72
N ALA A 259 -13.94 -0.70 -23.57
CA ALA A 259 -12.68 0.00 -23.45
C ALA A 259 -11.49 -0.98 -23.41
N LEU A 260 -11.63 -2.08 -22.67
CA LEU A 260 -10.61 -3.12 -22.54
C LEU A 260 -10.48 -4.02 -23.77
N SER A 261 -11.59 -4.32 -24.48
CA SER A 261 -11.59 -5.21 -25.65
C SER A 261 -10.78 -4.69 -26.84
N LYS A 262 -10.44 -3.40 -26.84
CA LYS A 262 -9.52 -2.78 -27.81
C LYS A 262 -8.05 -3.16 -27.59
N SER A 263 -7.68 -3.71 -26.44
CA SER A 263 -6.33 -4.21 -26.21
C SER A 263 -6.05 -5.43 -27.09
N LYS A 264 -4.93 -5.38 -27.83
CA LYS A 264 -4.41 -6.47 -28.65
C LYS A 264 -3.37 -7.32 -27.93
N THR A 265 -3.05 -6.98 -26.68
CA THR A 265 -2.00 -7.62 -25.89
C THR A 265 -2.52 -8.27 -24.62
N LEU A 266 -3.72 -7.92 -24.15
CA LEU A 266 -4.31 -8.47 -22.92
C LEU A 266 -4.63 -9.96 -23.08
N LYS A 267 -3.90 -10.81 -22.35
CA LYS A 267 -4.03 -12.28 -22.34
C LYS A 267 -4.88 -12.80 -21.20
N LYS A 268 -4.90 -12.11 -20.06
CA LYS A 268 -5.60 -12.51 -18.84
C LYS A 268 -6.42 -11.34 -18.26
N LEU A 269 -7.71 -11.59 -18.03
CA LEU A 269 -8.64 -10.62 -17.43
C LEU A 269 -9.37 -11.26 -16.25
N ILE A 270 -9.06 -10.78 -15.04
CA ILE A 270 -9.59 -11.31 -13.78
C ILE A 270 -10.66 -10.35 -13.23
N LEU A 271 -11.85 -10.88 -13.01
CA LEU A 271 -13.09 -10.19 -12.67
C LEU A 271 -13.89 -10.95 -11.59
N TYR A 272 -13.19 -11.75 -10.77
CA TYR A 272 -13.83 -12.54 -9.72
C TYR A 272 -14.55 -11.63 -8.72
N GLY A 273 -15.80 -11.96 -8.38
CA GLY A 273 -16.60 -11.21 -7.40
C GLY A 273 -17.29 -9.93 -7.91
N CYS A 274 -17.02 -9.48 -9.13
CA CYS A 274 -17.62 -8.27 -9.72
C CYS A 274 -19.10 -8.49 -10.12
N SER A 275 -20.04 -8.17 -9.22
CA SER A 275 -21.47 -8.45 -9.43
C SER A 275 -22.12 -7.70 -10.60
N GLN A 276 -21.67 -6.48 -10.91
CA GLN A 276 -22.26 -5.64 -11.97
C GLN A 276 -22.09 -6.21 -13.40
N ILE A 277 -21.28 -7.26 -13.57
CA ILE A 277 -21.06 -7.91 -14.87
C ILE A 277 -22.33 -8.61 -15.38
N TYR A 278 -23.09 -9.26 -14.49
CA TYR A 278 -24.28 -10.04 -14.86
C TYR A 278 -25.38 -9.17 -15.49
N ASN A 279 -25.42 -7.88 -15.15
CA ASN A 279 -26.38 -6.90 -15.67
C ASN A 279 -26.16 -6.53 -17.16
N CYS A 280 -25.15 -7.10 -17.84
CA CYS A 280 -24.79 -6.68 -19.20
C CYS A 280 -24.23 -7.77 -20.13
N VAL A 281 -24.81 -8.97 -20.08
CA VAL A 281 -24.50 -10.09 -21.00
C VAL A 281 -24.38 -9.68 -22.49
N PRO A 282 -25.25 -8.82 -23.07
CA PRO A 282 -25.11 -8.41 -24.47
C PRO A 282 -23.82 -7.63 -24.76
N TYR A 283 -23.40 -6.75 -23.85
CA TYR A 283 -22.18 -5.95 -23.99
C TYR A 283 -20.93 -6.81 -23.86
N ILE A 284 -20.96 -7.82 -22.97
CA ILE A 284 -19.89 -8.82 -22.81
C ILE A 284 -19.76 -9.65 -24.08
N SER A 285 -20.86 -10.25 -24.55
CA SER A 285 -20.89 -11.06 -25.78
C SER A 285 -20.37 -10.26 -26.99
N LEU A 286 -20.76 -9.00 -27.12
CA LEU A 286 -20.33 -8.13 -28.20
C LEU A 286 -18.84 -7.73 -28.08
N ALA A 287 -18.34 -7.48 -26.87
CA ALA A 287 -16.94 -7.17 -26.62
C ALA A 287 -16.00 -8.36 -26.86
N PHE A 288 -16.39 -9.57 -26.46
CA PHE A 288 -15.66 -10.82 -26.74
C PHE A 288 -15.75 -11.24 -28.22
N ARG A 289 -16.80 -10.85 -28.94
CA ARG A 289 -16.96 -11.17 -30.38
C ARG A 289 -16.21 -10.21 -31.31
N ILE A 290 -15.97 -8.97 -30.89
CA ILE A 290 -15.37 -7.91 -31.74
C ILE A 290 -13.95 -7.54 -31.32
N GLY A 291 -13.56 -7.81 -30.07
CA GLY A 291 -12.22 -7.52 -29.54
C GLY A 291 -11.68 -8.67 -28.69
N PHE A 292 -10.76 -8.35 -27.76
CA PHE A 292 -10.06 -9.33 -26.91
C PHE A 292 -9.28 -10.40 -27.70
N ASN A 293 -8.76 -10.05 -28.88
CA ASN A 293 -8.12 -10.94 -29.87
C ASN A 293 -6.91 -11.79 -29.36
N SER A 294 -6.45 -11.58 -28.14
CA SER A 294 -5.34 -12.33 -27.52
C SER A 294 -5.64 -12.79 -26.10
N LEU A 295 -6.89 -12.62 -25.64
CA LEU A 295 -7.36 -13.11 -24.35
C LEU A 295 -7.42 -14.64 -24.41
N THR A 296 -6.74 -15.28 -23.46
CA THR A 296 -6.61 -16.75 -23.36
C THR A 296 -7.10 -17.29 -22.02
N LYS A 297 -7.35 -16.41 -21.04
CA LYS A 297 -7.96 -16.74 -19.74
C LYS A 297 -8.81 -15.57 -19.23
N SER A 298 -10.10 -15.80 -19.06
CA SER A 298 -11.00 -14.93 -18.31
C SER A 298 -11.62 -15.68 -17.14
N SER A 299 -11.72 -15.02 -15.97
CA SER A 299 -12.45 -15.56 -14.81
C SER A 299 -13.96 -15.73 -15.04
N LEU A 300 -14.47 -15.36 -16.22
CA LEU A 300 -15.83 -15.61 -16.67
C LEU A 300 -15.97 -17.00 -17.29
N GLU A 301 -14.91 -17.54 -17.89
CA GLU A 301 -14.87 -18.88 -18.51
C GLU A 301 -14.85 -19.96 -17.42
N ASP A 302 -14.04 -19.75 -16.36
CA ASP A 302 -13.99 -20.58 -15.15
C ASP A 302 -15.34 -20.65 -14.37
N ARG A 303 -16.36 -19.86 -14.76
CA ARG A 303 -17.67 -19.78 -14.10
C ARG A 303 -18.84 -20.46 -14.83
N GLY A 304 -18.59 -21.08 -15.99
CA GLY A 304 -19.50 -22.07 -16.60
C GLY A 304 -20.93 -21.61 -16.88
N TYR A 305 -21.12 -20.87 -17.97
CA TYR A 305 -22.40 -20.74 -18.68
C TYR A 305 -22.36 -21.55 -19.99
#